data_AF-A0AAD6FAR0-F1
#
_entry.id   AF-A0AAD6FAR0-F1
#
_cell.length_a   1.000
_cell.length_b   1.000
_cell.length_c   1.000
_cell.angle_alpha   90.00
_cell.angle_beta   90.00
_cell.angle_gamma   90.00
#
_symmetry.space_group_name_H-M   'P 1'
#
loop_
_entity.id
_entity.type
_entity.pdbx_description
1 polymer ?
#
loop_
_entity_poly.entity_id
_entity_poly.type
_entity_poly.pdbx_seq_one_letter_code
_entity_poly.pdbx_strand_id
1 'polypeptide(L)'
;APQLGTLMGVYMPCIQNIFGVILFLRMTWLVGIGGVVGCFVIVFICCSTTMLTAISMSAIATNGVVPAGGAYYMISRSLGPEFGGAVGICFYLGTTFAGAMYILGAIELLLIYIAPKAAIFPLEGLEGAEAEAALLNNMRVYGTILLFSMATVVFVGVKYVNKLALVFLACVILSILAVYAGVINTGWDPPEFPVCLLGNRTLVSKNFDVCAKTIESANGTVTTQLWRMFCDSPLLNATCDKYFVANNITQVQGIPGVTSGVLAENMFGTYYEKGDLIARKNMESVEDQDDPLTNSNSYVLADIGSFFTLLVGIYFPSVTGIMAGSNRSGDLRDAQKSIPIGTIAAITTTSFVCILSLLPPAG
;
A
#
# COMPACT_ATOMS: atom_id res chain seq x y z
N ALA A 1 -34.41 17.88 14.09
CA ALA A 1 -33.12 17.94 13.36
C ALA A 1 -33.32 17.34 11.97
N PRO A 2 -32.65 17.82 10.91
CA PRO A 2 -32.75 17.18 9.60
C PRO A 2 -32.22 15.75 9.70
N GLN A 3 -33.07 14.77 9.42
CA GLN A 3 -32.71 13.36 9.44
C GLN A 3 -31.85 13.03 8.22
N LEU A 4 -30.80 12.24 8.42
CA LEU A 4 -29.88 11.81 7.38
C LEU A 4 -30.55 10.77 6.45
N GLY A 5 -30.30 10.90 5.15
CA GLY A 5 -30.66 9.89 4.16
C GLY A 5 -29.59 8.81 4.01
N THR A 6 -29.88 7.77 3.20
CA THR A 6 -29.00 6.63 2.97
C THR A 6 -27.61 7.01 2.45
N LEU A 7 -27.54 7.95 1.50
CA LEU A 7 -26.27 8.35 0.87
C LEU A 7 -25.30 8.99 1.88
N MET A 8 -25.76 10.04 2.57
CA MET A 8 -24.91 10.84 3.46
C MET A 8 -24.79 10.23 4.86
N GLY A 9 -25.79 9.44 5.29
CA GLY A 9 -25.83 8.83 6.62
C GLY A 9 -25.15 7.46 6.71
N VAL A 10 -25.10 6.69 5.61
CA VAL A 10 -24.57 5.31 5.60
C VAL A 10 -23.49 5.12 4.53
N TYR A 11 -23.79 5.39 3.26
CA TYR A 11 -22.90 5.09 2.14
C TYR A 11 -21.56 5.87 2.20
N MET A 12 -21.61 7.20 2.32
CA MET A 12 -20.41 8.04 2.37
C MET A 12 -19.51 7.70 3.58
N PRO A 13 -20.05 7.56 4.81
CA PRO A 13 -19.25 7.09 5.95
C PRO A 13 -18.66 5.68 5.77
N CYS A 14 -19.41 4.74 5.18
CA CYS A 14 -18.89 3.40 4.88
C CYS A 14 -17.69 3.47 3.93
N ILE A 15 -17.84 4.13 2.78
CA ILE A 15 -16.76 4.24 1.79
C ILE A 15 -15.52 4.92 2.39
N GLN A 16 -15.72 5.98 3.18
CA GLN A 16 -14.62 6.69 3.83
C GLN A 16 -13.81 5.81 4.79
N ASN A 17 -14.45 4.84 5.45
CA ASN A 17 -13.76 3.95 6.41
C ASN A 17 -13.22 2.67 5.76
N ILE A 18 -13.71 2.30 4.57
CA ILE A 18 -13.17 1.17 3.81
C ILE A 18 -11.93 1.61 3.03
N PHE A 19 -11.97 2.74 2.31
CA PHE A 19 -10.80 3.25 1.61
C PHE A 19 -9.74 3.73 2.60
N GLY A 20 -8.59 3.08 2.55
CA GLY A 20 -7.49 3.33 3.48
C GLY A 20 -6.13 3.31 2.80
N VAL A 21 -5.11 3.43 3.65
CA VAL A 21 -3.71 3.55 3.26
C VAL A 21 -3.19 2.38 2.40
N ILE A 22 -3.74 1.18 2.59
CA ILE A 22 -3.30 -0.05 1.88
C ILE A 22 -3.49 0.09 0.37
N LEU A 23 -4.58 0.72 -0.08
CA LEU A 23 -4.87 0.91 -1.51
C LEU A 23 -3.75 1.69 -2.21
N PHE A 24 -3.14 2.66 -1.53
CA PHE A 24 -2.12 3.52 -2.11
C PHE A 24 -0.69 3.05 -1.86
N LEU A 25 -0.38 2.52 -0.67
CA LEU A 25 1.00 2.19 -0.27
C LEU A 25 1.39 0.72 -0.47
N ARG A 26 0.42 -0.20 -0.56
CA ARG A 26 0.70 -1.64 -0.54
C ARG A 26 0.11 -2.41 -1.70
N MET A 27 -0.86 -1.85 -2.42
CA MET A 27 -1.50 -2.54 -3.54
C MET A 27 -0.53 -2.87 -4.68
N THR A 28 0.36 -1.95 -5.04
CA THR A 28 1.39 -2.17 -6.07
C THR A 28 2.36 -3.28 -5.67
N TRP A 29 2.81 -3.28 -4.42
CA TRP A 29 3.69 -4.31 -3.86
C TRP A 29 3.00 -5.69 -3.80
N LEU A 30 1.73 -5.73 -3.40
CA LEU A 30 0.93 -6.96 -3.40
C LEU A 30 0.86 -7.55 -4.82
N VAL A 31 0.52 -6.74 -5.83
CA VAL A 31 0.46 -7.18 -7.23
C VAL A 31 1.82 -7.61 -7.76
N GLY A 32 2.90 -6.92 -7.40
CA GLY A 32 4.26 -7.29 -7.81
C GLY A 32 4.70 -8.67 -7.29
N ILE A 33 4.36 -9.01 -6.04
CA ILE A 33 4.75 -10.30 -5.44
C ILE A 33 3.75 -11.41 -5.76
N GLY A 34 2.45 -11.14 -5.58
CA GLY A 34 1.39 -12.15 -5.75
C GLY A 34 0.98 -12.37 -7.21
N GLY A 35 1.40 -11.48 -8.12
CA GLY A 35 0.90 -11.43 -9.48
C GLY A 35 -0.57 -11.00 -9.55
N VAL A 36 -1.05 -10.76 -10.77
CA VAL A 36 -2.44 -10.33 -10.99
C VAL A 36 -3.44 -11.40 -10.57
N VAL A 37 -3.20 -12.66 -10.93
CA VAL A 37 -4.12 -13.78 -10.61
C VAL A 37 -4.16 -14.05 -9.11
N GLY A 38 -2.99 -14.11 -8.46
CA GLY A 38 -2.89 -14.33 -7.02
C GLY A 38 -3.60 -13.24 -6.24
N CYS A 39 -3.37 -11.97 -6.61
CA CYS A 39 -4.04 -10.85 -5.97
C CYS A 39 -5.54 -10.81 -6.24
N PHE A 40 -5.99 -11.16 -7.45
CA PHE A 40 -7.43 -11.26 -7.74
C PHE A 40 -8.13 -12.25 -6.80
N VAL A 41 -7.52 -13.42 -6.56
CA VAL A 41 -8.04 -14.42 -5.61
C VAL A 41 -8.08 -13.85 -4.19
N ILE A 42 -7.02 -13.15 -3.75
CA ILE A 42 -6.97 -12.51 -2.42
C ILE A 42 -8.10 -11.49 -2.25
N VAL A 43 -8.25 -10.57 -3.21
CA VAL A 43 -9.31 -9.56 -3.19
C VAL A 43 -10.68 -10.22 -3.17
N PHE A 44 -10.91 -11.23 -4.01
CA PHE A 44 -12.18 -11.94 -4.09
C PHE A 44 -12.55 -12.64 -2.76
N ILE A 45 -11.61 -13.32 -2.11
CA ILE A 45 -11.84 -13.98 -0.81
C ILE A 45 -12.17 -12.94 0.26
N CYS A 46 -11.43 -11.82 0.31
CA CYS A 46 -11.66 -10.76 1.30
C CYS A 46 -13.00 -10.04 1.09
N CYS A 47 -13.33 -9.70 -0.16
CA CYS A 47 -14.58 -9.03 -0.52
C CYS A 47 -15.80 -9.94 -0.31
N SER A 48 -15.70 -11.24 -0.63
CA SER A 48 -16.80 -12.19 -0.39
C SER A 48 -17.10 -12.35 1.11
N THR A 49 -16.05 -12.45 1.95
CA THR A 49 -16.18 -12.52 3.41
C THR A 49 -16.91 -11.30 3.97
N THR A 50 -16.55 -10.10 3.52
CA THR A 50 -17.16 -8.84 4.00
C THR A 50 -18.57 -8.64 3.46
N MET A 51 -18.84 -9.04 2.21
CA MET A 51 -20.18 -9.03 1.64
C MET A 51 -21.14 -9.96 2.40
N LEU A 52 -20.73 -11.20 2.69
CA LEU A 52 -21.51 -12.15 3.50
C LEU A 52 -21.78 -11.59 4.90
N THR A 53 -20.77 -10.94 5.51
CA THR A 53 -20.93 -10.28 6.82
C THR A 53 -21.92 -9.11 6.76
N ALA A 54 -21.92 -8.34 5.67
CA ALA A 54 -22.85 -7.24 5.48
C ALA A 54 -24.30 -7.70 5.26
N ILE A 55 -24.51 -8.85 4.62
CA ILE A 55 -25.83 -9.48 4.51
C ILE A 55 -26.33 -9.88 5.90
N SER A 56 -25.48 -10.51 6.72
CA SER A 56 -25.81 -10.85 8.11
C SER A 56 -26.12 -9.61 8.96
N MET A 57 -25.32 -8.54 8.81
CA MET A 57 -25.57 -7.26 9.49
C MET A 57 -26.88 -6.62 9.03
N SER A 58 -27.23 -6.76 7.75
CA SER A 58 -28.50 -6.27 7.20
C SER A 58 -29.70 -6.96 7.84
N ALA A 59 -29.62 -8.28 8.05
CA ALA A 59 -30.65 -9.04 8.76
C ALA A 59 -30.79 -8.60 10.23
N ILE A 60 -29.69 -8.25 10.89
CA ILE A 60 -29.71 -7.71 12.26
C ILE A 60 -30.39 -6.32 12.27
N ALA A 61 -30.05 -5.46 11.31
CA ALA A 61 -30.60 -4.10 11.21
C ALA A 61 -32.10 -4.07 10.86
N THR A 62 -32.65 -5.13 10.25
CA THR A 62 -34.09 -5.23 9.96
C THR A 62 -34.87 -5.98 11.03
N ASN A 63 -34.20 -6.56 12.03
CA ASN A 63 -34.84 -7.29 13.11
C ASN A 63 -35.15 -6.36 14.30
N GLY A 64 -36.43 -5.98 14.41
CA GLY A 64 -36.93 -5.14 15.49
C GLY A 64 -36.67 -3.65 15.27
N VAL A 65 -36.94 -2.83 16.30
CA VAL A 65 -36.74 -1.38 16.23
C VAL A 65 -35.25 -1.05 16.28
N VAL A 66 -34.73 -0.37 15.26
CA VAL A 66 -33.32 0.05 15.24
C VAL A 66 -33.12 1.17 16.24
N PRO A 67 -32.40 0.94 17.35
CA PRO A 67 -32.26 1.95 18.36
C PRO A 67 -31.16 2.96 17.99
N ALA A 68 -31.26 4.17 18.53
CA ALA A 68 -30.19 5.15 18.49
C ALA A 68 -29.05 4.68 19.41
N GLY A 69 -27.88 4.35 18.85
CA GLY A 69 -26.74 3.86 19.65
C GLY A 69 -25.60 3.22 18.85
N GLY A 70 -25.66 3.20 17.52
CA GLY A 70 -24.58 2.69 16.68
C GLY A 70 -24.56 1.16 16.55
N ALA A 71 -23.47 0.63 15.99
CA ALA A 71 -23.30 -0.79 15.70
C ALA A 71 -23.40 -1.69 16.94
N TYR A 72 -22.72 -1.31 18.04
CA TYR A 72 -22.71 -2.11 19.28
C TYR A 72 -24.11 -2.23 19.90
N TYR A 73 -24.84 -1.12 19.99
CA TYR A 73 -26.17 -1.11 20.59
C TYR A 73 -27.19 -1.88 19.74
N MET A 74 -27.05 -1.85 18.41
CA MET A 74 -27.83 -2.66 17.50
C MET A 74 -27.59 -4.17 17.70
N ILE A 75 -26.32 -4.59 17.75
CA ILE A 75 -25.95 -6.01 17.87
C ILE A 75 -26.37 -6.57 19.24
N SER A 76 -26.05 -5.87 20.33
CA SER A 76 -26.35 -6.33 21.70
C SER A 76 -27.83 -6.48 21.99
N ARG A 77 -28.69 -5.72 21.29
CA ARG A 77 -30.15 -5.83 21.44
C ARG A 77 -30.77 -6.95 20.61
N SER A 78 -30.27 -7.19 19.40
CA SER A 78 -30.81 -8.24 18.54
C SER A 78 -30.27 -9.63 18.86
N LEU A 79 -29.01 -9.75 19.31
CA LEU A 79 -28.35 -11.04 19.61
C LEU A 79 -28.18 -11.33 21.11
N GLY A 80 -28.46 -10.34 21.97
CA GLY A 80 -28.30 -10.45 23.41
C GLY A 80 -26.96 -9.91 23.94
N PRO A 81 -26.86 -9.72 25.26
CA PRO A 81 -25.74 -9.02 25.89
C PRO A 81 -24.41 -9.80 25.83
N GLU A 82 -24.44 -11.13 25.86
CA GLU A 82 -23.23 -11.97 25.82
C GLU A 82 -22.52 -11.85 24.46
N PHE A 83 -23.27 -12.03 23.37
CA PHE A 83 -22.76 -11.83 22.01
C PHE A 83 -22.37 -10.37 21.75
N GLY A 84 -23.19 -9.42 22.21
CA GLY A 84 -22.88 -8.00 22.10
C GLY A 84 -21.57 -7.62 22.77
N GLY A 85 -21.32 -8.11 23.99
CA GLY A 85 -20.10 -7.89 24.74
C GLY A 85 -18.86 -8.46 24.04
N ALA A 86 -18.91 -9.73 23.63
CA ALA A 86 -17.79 -10.38 22.95
C ALA A 86 -17.43 -9.69 21.62
N VAL A 87 -18.42 -9.44 20.76
CA VAL A 87 -18.21 -8.74 19.48
C VAL A 87 -17.73 -7.30 19.70
N GLY A 88 -18.27 -6.62 20.71
CA GLY A 88 -17.89 -5.25 21.06
C GLY A 88 -16.42 -5.12 21.48
N ILE A 89 -15.92 -6.05 22.31
CA ILE A 89 -14.51 -6.05 22.75
C ILE A 89 -13.57 -6.32 21.56
N CYS A 90 -13.89 -7.31 20.72
CA CYS A 90 -13.11 -7.60 19.53
C CYS A 90 -13.08 -6.40 18.56
N PHE A 91 -14.21 -5.74 18.36
CA PHE A 91 -14.30 -4.55 17.52
C PHE A 91 -13.50 -3.36 18.10
N TYR A 92 -13.55 -3.15 19.42
CA TYR A 92 -12.76 -2.14 20.10
C TYR A 92 -11.25 -2.36 19.94
N LEU A 93 -10.77 -3.59 20.16
CA LEU A 93 -9.35 -3.92 19.97
C LEU A 93 -8.93 -3.76 18.50
N GLY A 94 -9.75 -4.25 17.56
CA GLY A 94 -9.48 -4.13 16.13
C GLY A 94 -9.36 -2.67 15.66
N THR A 95 -10.29 -1.81 16.09
CA THR A 95 -10.25 -0.37 15.76
C THR A 95 -9.07 0.35 16.44
N THR A 96 -8.67 -0.08 17.64
CA THR A 96 -7.49 0.46 18.34
C THR A 96 -6.19 0.16 17.56
N PHE A 97 -6.00 -1.10 17.13
CA PHE A 97 -4.85 -1.47 16.31
C PHE A 97 -4.88 -0.84 14.91
N ALA A 98 -6.06 -0.69 14.30
CA ALA A 98 -6.21 0.03 13.04
C ALA A 98 -5.80 1.51 13.16
N GLY A 99 -6.13 2.17 14.29
CA GLY A 99 -5.67 3.52 14.58
C GLY A 99 -4.14 3.63 14.59
N ALA A 100 -3.46 2.69 15.23
CA ALA A 100 -1.99 2.63 15.22
C ALA A 100 -1.43 2.38 13.81
N MET A 101 -2.07 1.50 13.03
CA MET A 101 -1.70 1.24 11.64
C MET A 101 -1.77 2.50 10.77
N TYR A 102 -2.84 3.30 10.86
CA TYR A 102 -2.96 4.54 10.09
C TYR A 102 -1.92 5.59 10.49
N ILE A 103 -1.59 5.68 11.78
CA ILE A 103 -0.52 6.56 12.27
C ILE A 103 0.83 6.14 11.68
N LEU A 104 1.17 4.86 11.72
CA LEU A 104 2.42 4.35 11.14
C LEU A 104 2.49 4.60 9.63
N GLY A 105 1.40 4.35 8.90
CA GLY A 105 1.33 4.64 7.47
C GLY A 105 1.48 6.14 7.14
N ALA A 106 0.95 7.03 7.98
CA ALA A 106 1.15 8.47 7.82
C ALA A 106 2.60 8.90 8.05
N ILE A 107 3.27 8.32 9.04
CA ILE A 107 4.70 8.60 9.32
C ILE A 107 5.61 8.04 8.22
N GLU A 108 5.32 6.85 7.71
CA GLU A 108 6.02 6.28 6.55
C GLU A 108 5.92 7.23 5.35
N LEU A 109 4.72 7.74 5.07
CA LEU A 109 4.49 8.67 3.97
C LEU A 109 5.27 9.99 4.17
N LEU A 110 5.26 10.52 5.40
CA LEU A 110 5.99 11.73 5.76
C LEU A 110 7.50 11.57 5.61
N LEU A 111 8.09 10.51 6.17
CA LEU A 111 9.54 10.32 6.22
C LEU A 111 10.13 9.83 4.91
N ILE A 112 9.43 8.98 4.15
CA ILE A 112 10.00 8.43 2.91
C ILE A 112 9.77 9.37 1.71
N TYR A 113 8.59 9.97 1.60
CA TYR A 113 8.17 10.66 0.38
C TYR A 113 8.13 12.19 0.50
N ILE A 114 7.81 12.75 1.67
CA ILE A 114 7.66 14.21 1.84
C ILE A 114 8.95 14.86 2.35
N ALA A 115 9.50 14.37 3.45
CA ALA A 115 10.60 15.01 4.17
C ALA A 115 11.64 13.98 4.67
N PRO A 116 12.42 13.35 3.77
CA PRO A 116 13.45 12.38 4.15
C PRO A 116 14.56 12.97 5.02
N LYS A 117 14.82 14.28 4.89
CA LYS A 117 15.82 15.00 5.71
C LYS A 117 15.36 15.25 7.15
N ALA A 118 14.09 15.00 7.48
CA ALA A 118 13.56 15.16 8.84
C ALA A 118 13.83 13.94 9.73
N ALA A 119 14.44 12.87 9.22
CA ALA A 119 14.82 11.71 10.03
C ALA A 119 15.79 12.13 11.15
N ILE A 120 15.46 11.77 12.40
CA ILE A 120 16.29 12.06 13.58
C ILE A 120 17.51 11.13 13.59
N PHE A 121 17.30 9.87 13.22
CA PHE A 121 18.35 8.90 12.97
C PHE A 121 18.58 8.86 11.45
N PRO A 122 19.63 9.50 10.93
CA PRO A 122 19.88 9.55 9.49
C PRO A 122 20.15 8.13 8.96
N LEU A 123 19.69 7.84 7.75
CA LEU A 123 19.94 6.57 7.05
C LEU A 123 21.24 6.59 6.23
N GLU A 124 21.90 7.75 6.16
CA GLU A 124 23.04 7.98 5.28
C GLU A 124 24.29 7.28 5.84
N GLY A 125 24.79 6.29 5.09
CA GLY A 125 25.98 5.50 5.47
C GLY A 125 25.73 4.31 6.40
N LEU A 126 24.47 4.01 6.76
CA LEU A 126 24.13 2.78 7.48
C LEU A 126 23.76 1.66 6.52
N GLU A 127 24.18 0.44 6.85
CA GLU A 127 24.03 -0.73 5.99
C GLU A 127 23.10 -1.79 6.64
N GLY A 128 22.30 -2.45 5.79
CA GLY A 128 21.47 -3.59 6.16
C GLY A 128 20.65 -3.40 7.44
N ALA A 129 20.93 -4.25 8.44
CA ALA A 129 20.17 -4.31 9.70
C ALA A 129 20.23 -3.00 10.51
N GLU A 130 21.29 -2.21 10.38
CA GLU A 130 21.42 -0.96 11.12
C GLU A 130 20.53 0.14 10.52
N ALA A 131 20.40 0.16 9.19
CA ALA A 131 19.48 1.06 8.49
C ALA A 131 18.01 0.74 8.81
N GLU A 132 17.65 -0.55 8.87
CA GLU A 132 16.31 -1.00 9.30
C GLU A 132 16.01 -0.56 10.74
N ALA A 133 16.98 -0.74 11.65
CA ALA A 133 16.83 -0.34 13.04
C ALA A 133 16.65 1.18 13.19
N ALA A 134 17.42 1.97 12.42
CA ALA A 134 17.28 3.43 12.38
C ALA A 134 15.90 3.87 11.87
N LEU A 135 15.39 3.24 10.79
CA LEU A 135 14.05 3.52 10.26
C LEU A 135 12.96 3.22 11.30
N LEU A 136 13.03 2.06 11.95
CA LEU A 136 12.08 1.67 13.00
C LEU A 136 12.10 2.63 14.19
N ASN A 137 13.28 3.08 14.61
CA ASN A 137 13.41 4.04 15.69
C ASN A 137 12.82 5.42 15.32
N ASN A 138 13.01 5.88 14.08
CA ASN A 138 12.33 7.07 13.58
C ASN A 138 10.80 6.91 13.63
N MET A 139 10.27 5.77 13.18
CA MET A 139 8.82 5.51 13.22
C MET A 139 8.25 5.50 14.65
N ARG A 140 9.00 4.97 15.63
CA ARG A 140 8.61 4.99 17.05
C ARG A 140 8.49 6.40 17.61
N VAL A 141 9.49 7.25 17.35
CA VAL A 141 9.51 8.63 17.86
C VAL A 141 8.41 9.46 17.19
N TYR A 142 8.37 9.49 15.86
CA TYR A 142 7.35 10.27 15.14
C TYR A 142 5.93 9.73 15.34
N GLY A 143 5.77 8.41 15.45
CA GLY A 143 4.47 7.78 15.71
C GLY A 143 3.92 8.13 17.09
N THR A 144 4.76 8.15 18.14
CA THR A 144 4.31 8.56 19.49
C THR A 144 3.94 10.04 19.56
N ILE A 145 4.70 10.92 18.88
CA ILE A 145 4.38 12.34 18.76
C ILE A 145 3.03 12.54 18.05
N LEU A 146 2.83 11.88 16.90
CA LEU A 146 1.60 11.98 16.13
C LEU A 146 0.39 11.43 16.92
N LEU A 147 0.56 10.31 17.63
CA LEU A 147 -0.46 9.75 18.51
C LEU A 147 -0.92 10.74 19.58
N PHE A 148 0.02 11.39 20.30
CA PHE A 148 -0.32 12.37 21.32
C PHE A 148 -1.02 13.61 20.73
N SER A 149 -0.58 14.06 19.55
CA SER A 149 -1.23 15.17 18.84
C SER A 149 -2.68 14.83 18.45
N MET A 150 -2.92 13.62 17.93
CA MET A 150 -4.26 13.14 17.56
C MET A 150 -5.16 12.96 18.79
N ALA A 151 -4.61 12.42 19.89
CA ALA A 151 -5.33 12.32 21.16
C ALA A 151 -5.76 13.70 21.66
N THR A 152 -4.90 14.71 21.54
CA THR A 152 -5.22 16.10 21.91
C THR A 152 -6.33 16.68 21.02
N VAL A 153 -6.27 16.47 19.70
CA VAL A 153 -7.32 16.93 18.76
C VAL A 153 -8.68 16.30 19.10
N VAL A 154 -8.70 15.00 19.38
CA VAL A 154 -9.93 14.29 19.77
C VAL A 154 -10.47 14.80 21.11
N PHE A 155 -9.58 15.07 22.08
CA PHE A 155 -9.94 15.61 23.40
C PHE A 155 -10.54 17.02 23.32
N VAL A 156 -9.96 17.91 22.50
CA VAL A 156 -10.46 19.28 22.30
C VAL A 156 -11.86 19.30 21.67
N GLY A 157 -12.17 18.37 20.77
CA GLY A 157 -13.55 18.14 20.36
C GLY A 157 -13.74 17.47 19.01
N VAL A 158 -14.41 16.32 19.03
CA VAL A 158 -14.78 15.50 17.86
C VAL A 158 -15.70 16.23 16.85
N LYS A 159 -16.37 17.32 17.27
CA LYS A 159 -17.26 18.11 16.41
C LYS A 159 -16.55 18.66 15.17
N TYR A 160 -15.30 19.11 15.31
CA TYR A 160 -14.52 19.65 14.19
C TYR A 160 -14.14 18.56 13.19
N VAL A 161 -13.71 17.40 13.70
CA VAL A 161 -13.36 16.23 12.87
C VAL A 161 -14.56 15.78 12.03
N ASN A 162 -15.75 15.73 12.63
CA ASN A 162 -16.98 15.37 11.91
C ASN A 162 -17.35 16.37 10.80
N LYS A 163 -17.02 17.66 10.94
CA LYS A 163 -17.26 18.67 9.91
C LYS A 163 -16.28 18.54 8.74
N LEU A 164 -15.04 18.13 9.01
CA LEU A 164 -13.99 17.93 8.00
C LEU A 164 -14.07 16.58 7.28
N ALA A 165 -14.88 15.63 7.76
CA ALA A 165 -14.99 14.28 7.19
C ALA A 165 -15.26 14.26 5.68
N LEU A 166 -16.13 15.15 5.17
CA LEU A 166 -16.42 15.25 3.74
C LEU A 166 -15.20 15.74 2.92
N VAL A 167 -14.34 16.58 3.51
CA VAL A 167 -13.11 17.04 2.86
C VAL A 167 -12.14 15.87 2.70
N PHE A 168 -11.96 15.07 3.75
CA PHE A 168 -11.11 13.87 3.66
C PHE A 168 -11.62 12.86 2.62
N LEU A 169 -12.93 12.66 2.56
CA LEU A 169 -13.53 11.80 1.53
C LEU A 169 -13.30 12.36 0.12
N ALA A 170 -13.44 13.67 -0.08
CA ALA A 170 -13.17 14.30 -1.37
C ALA A 170 -11.71 14.11 -1.81
N CYS A 171 -10.75 14.24 -0.89
CA CYS A 171 -9.33 13.96 -1.17
C CYS A 171 -9.13 12.52 -1.66
N VAL A 172 -9.71 11.53 -0.97
CA VAL A 172 -9.59 10.11 -1.36
C VAL A 172 -10.17 9.86 -2.76
N ILE A 173 -11.37 10.39 -3.04
CA ILE A 173 -12.02 10.21 -4.35
C ILE A 173 -11.20 10.87 -5.45
N LEU A 174 -10.70 12.10 -5.26
CA LEU A 174 -9.86 12.79 -6.23
C LEU A 174 -8.56 12.03 -6.49
N SER A 175 -7.93 11.46 -5.45
CA SER A 175 -6.73 10.62 -5.62
C SER A 175 -7.02 9.36 -6.44
N ILE A 176 -8.14 8.66 -6.21
CA ILE A 176 -8.54 7.49 -7.00
C ILE A 176 -8.78 7.88 -8.47
N LEU A 177 -9.48 8.99 -8.71
CA LEU A 177 -9.72 9.49 -10.06
C LEU A 177 -8.42 9.88 -10.77
N ALA A 178 -7.47 10.49 -10.06
CA ALA A 178 -6.15 10.83 -10.60
C ALA A 178 -5.35 9.58 -11.00
N VAL A 179 -5.42 8.51 -10.19
CA VAL A 179 -4.81 7.21 -10.55
C VAL A 179 -5.41 6.67 -11.84
N TYR A 180 -6.74 6.62 -11.96
CA TYR A 180 -7.38 6.13 -13.18
C TYR A 180 -7.11 7.02 -14.40
N ALA A 181 -7.08 8.35 -14.23
CA ALA A 181 -6.70 9.26 -15.30
C ALA A 181 -5.25 9.02 -15.76
N GLY A 182 -4.32 8.81 -14.83
CA GLY A 182 -2.93 8.48 -15.14
C GLY A 182 -2.79 7.18 -15.93
N VAL A 183 -3.50 6.12 -15.51
CA VAL A 183 -3.52 4.83 -16.21
C VAL A 183 -4.02 4.98 -17.64
N ILE A 184 -5.13 5.69 -17.84
CA ILE A 184 -5.70 5.94 -19.16
C ILE A 184 -4.71 6.75 -20.02
N ASN A 185 -4.04 7.76 -19.45
CA ASN A 185 -3.02 8.55 -20.15
C ASN A 185 -1.84 7.71 -20.65
N THR A 186 -1.42 6.69 -19.90
CA THR A 186 -0.32 5.80 -20.32
C THR A 186 -0.61 4.99 -21.58
N GLY A 187 -1.88 4.92 -22.02
CA GLY A 187 -2.24 4.28 -23.29
C GLY A 187 -1.84 5.10 -24.52
N TRP A 188 -1.64 6.41 -24.37
CA TRP A 188 -1.19 7.30 -25.45
C TRP A 188 0.24 7.78 -25.20
N ASP A 189 0.50 8.34 -24.03
CA ASP A 189 1.77 8.95 -23.66
C ASP A 189 2.26 8.37 -22.31
N PRO A 190 3.03 7.26 -22.33
CA PRO A 190 3.59 6.69 -21.13
C PRO A 190 4.65 7.64 -20.52
N PRO A 191 4.64 7.86 -19.19
CA PRO A 191 5.59 8.76 -18.55
C PRO A 191 6.98 8.11 -18.45
N GLU A 192 8.05 8.81 -18.80
CA GLU A 192 9.42 8.28 -18.76
C GLU A 192 9.93 8.12 -17.32
N PHE A 193 10.05 6.88 -16.87
CA PHE A 193 10.58 6.50 -15.55
C PHE A 193 11.58 5.35 -15.74
N PRO A 194 12.83 5.66 -16.09
CA PRO A 194 13.80 4.61 -16.38
C PRO A 194 14.30 3.92 -15.11
N VAL A 195 14.43 2.61 -15.19
CA VAL A 195 15.00 1.73 -14.17
C VAL A 195 16.28 1.11 -14.72
N CYS A 196 17.34 1.11 -13.91
CA CYS A 196 18.64 0.57 -14.29
C CYS A 196 18.78 -0.89 -13.85
N LEU A 197 19.18 -1.75 -14.78
CA LEU A 197 19.42 -3.17 -14.57
C LEU A 197 20.87 -3.51 -14.90
N LEU A 198 21.48 -4.34 -14.05
CA LEU A 198 22.75 -4.99 -14.34
C LEU A 198 22.45 -6.47 -14.64
N GLY A 199 22.55 -6.87 -15.90
CA GLY A 199 22.04 -8.17 -16.34
C GLY A 199 20.54 -8.29 -16.05
N ASN A 200 20.16 -9.19 -15.15
CA ASN A 200 18.78 -9.38 -14.69
C ASN A 200 18.47 -8.69 -13.34
N ARG A 201 19.47 -8.11 -12.64
CA ARG A 201 19.33 -7.56 -11.27
C ARG A 201 19.01 -6.07 -11.28
N THR A 202 18.06 -5.67 -10.43
CA THR A 202 17.63 -4.26 -10.30
C THR A 202 18.56 -3.48 -9.38
N LEU A 203 19.00 -2.30 -9.85
CA LEU A 203 19.89 -1.40 -9.10
C LEU A 203 19.11 -0.28 -8.41
N VAL A 204 19.63 0.17 -7.26
CA VAL A 204 19.08 1.32 -6.50
C VAL A 204 19.47 2.63 -7.18
N SER A 205 18.50 3.32 -7.81
CA SER A 205 18.77 4.52 -8.60
C SER A 205 19.29 5.73 -7.81
N LYS A 206 19.08 5.77 -6.48
CA LYS A 206 19.49 6.91 -5.64
C LYS A 206 21.01 7.08 -5.52
N ASN A 207 21.78 6.03 -5.83
CA ASN A 207 23.21 6.02 -5.58
C ASN A 207 24.04 6.54 -6.77
N PHE A 208 23.45 6.67 -7.97
CA PHE A 208 24.15 7.08 -9.20
C PHE A 208 23.30 7.96 -10.11
N ASP A 209 23.97 8.85 -10.85
CA ASP A 209 23.30 9.77 -11.78
C ASP A 209 23.04 9.17 -13.17
N VAL A 210 23.93 8.30 -13.66
CA VAL A 210 23.89 7.76 -15.04
C VAL A 210 23.89 6.24 -15.03
N CYS A 211 22.92 5.62 -15.70
CA CYS A 211 22.81 4.17 -15.89
C CYS A 211 23.73 3.66 -17.02
N ALA A 212 25.04 3.84 -16.84
CA ALA A 212 26.06 3.35 -17.77
C ALA A 212 27.36 3.04 -17.02
N LYS A 213 28.19 2.15 -17.56
CA LYS A 213 29.52 1.84 -17.01
C LYS A 213 30.51 2.99 -17.26
N THR A 214 30.46 3.54 -18.46
CA THR A 214 31.36 4.58 -18.95
C THR A 214 30.55 5.64 -19.71
N ILE A 215 31.08 6.85 -19.74
CA ILE A 215 30.55 7.98 -20.52
C ILE A 215 31.65 8.50 -21.43
N GLU A 216 31.28 8.93 -22.64
CA GLU A 216 32.20 9.64 -23.53
C GLU A 216 32.25 11.11 -23.14
N SER A 217 33.42 11.59 -22.71
CA SER A 217 33.67 13.00 -22.44
C SER A 217 34.62 13.58 -23.50
N ALA A 218 34.73 14.90 -23.58
CA ALA A 218 35.59 15.59 -24.56
C ALA A 218 37.07 15.17 -24.48
N ASN A 219 37.52 14.63 -23.34
CA ASN A 219 38.88 14.16 -23.10
C ASN A 219 39.05 12.63 -23.15
N GLY A 220 38.04 11.89 -23.64
CA GLY A 220 38.04 10.43 -23.75
C GLY A 220 36.95 9.74 -22.93
N THR A 221 37.04 8.41 -22.82
CA THR A 221 36.11 7.59 -22.04
C THR A 221 36.38 7.71 -20.54
N VAL A 222 35.38 8.14 -19.78
CA VAL A 222 35.47 8.33 -18.33
C VAL A 222 34.50 7.35 -17.63
N THR A 223 34.92 6.81 -16.50
CA THR A 223 34.09 5.92 -15.67
C THR A 223 33.01 6.69 -14.94
N THR A 224 31.84 6.07 -14.74
CA THR A 224 30.71 6.70 -14.05
C THR A 224 30.78 6.51 -12.52
N GLN A 225 29.88 7.15 -11.78
CA GLN A 225 29.72 6.88 -10.35
C GLN A 225 29.33 5.42 -10.09
N LEU A 226 28.54 4.83 -10.99
CA LEU A 226 28.15 3.43 -10.92
C LEU A 226 29.36 2.48 -10.99
N TRP A 227 30.36 2.79 -11.81
CA TRP A 227 31.63 2.06 -11.85
C TRP A 227 32.30 2.00 -10.48
N ARG A 228 32.31 3.11 -9.74
CA ARG A 228 32.95 3.20 -8.41
C ARG A 228 32.24 2.36 -7.33
N MET A 229 31.00 1.94 -7.56
CA MET A 229 30.29 1.06 -6.62
C MET A 229 30.71 -0.40 -6.76
N PHE A 230 31.21 -0.80 -7.93
CA PHE A 230 31.52 -2.20 -8.24
C PHE A 230 33.01 -2.44 -8.51
N CYS A 231 33.83 -1.38 -8.51
CA CYS A 231 35.25 -1.45 -8.81
C CYS A 231 36.08 -0.64 -7.80
N ASP A 232 37.29 -1.10 -7.51
CA ASP A 232 38.16 -0.52 -6.48
C ASP A 232 38.70 0.88 -6.83
N SER A 233 38.76 1.21 -8.13
CA SER A 233 39.32 2.48 -8.60
C SER A 233 38.55 3.06 -9.79
N PRO A 234 38.61 4.38 -10.01
CA PRO A 234 37.94 5.03 -11.14
C PRO A 234 38.69 4.82 -12.48
N LEU A 235 39.80 4.08 -12.50
CA LEU A 235 40.56 3.79 -13.71
C LEU A 235 39.91 2.62 -14.46
N LEU A 236 40.03 2.61 -15.79
CA LEU A 236 39.49 1.53 -16.63
C LEU A 236 40.17 0.17 -16.39
N ASN A 237 41.38 0.17 -15.81
CA ASN A 237 42.14 -1.05 -15.47
C ASN A 237 41.87 -1.55 -14.04
N ALA A 238 40.84 -1.04 -13.37
CA ALA A 238 40.50 -1.45 -12.01
C ALA A 238 40.07 -2.93 -11.96
N THR A 239 40.35 -3.58 -10.83
CA THR A 239 39.64 -4.80 -10.43
C THR A 239 38.20 -4.46 -10.07
N CYS A 240 37.27 -5.24 -10.62
CA CYS A 240 35.83 -5.06 -10.48
C CYS A 240 35.17 -6.37 -10.10
N ASP A 241 33.95 -6.27 -9.56
CA ASP A 241 33.06 -7.41 -9.36
C ASP A 241 32.86 -8.19 -10.68
N LYS A 242 32.93 -9.51 -10.60
CA LYS A 242 32.87 -10.38 -11.78
C LYS A 242 31.50 -10.35 -12.46
N TYR A 243 30.41 -10.30 -11.69
CA TYR A 243 29.06 -10.19 -12.24
C TYR A 243 28.90 -8.85 -12.98
N PHE A 244 29.47 -7.77 -12.43
CA PHE A 244 29.50 -6.46 -13.08
C PHE A 244 30.27 -6.48 -14.39
N VAL A 245 31.40 -7.17 -14.48
CA VAL A 245 32.18 -7.28 -15.74
C VAL A 245 31.47 -8.16 -16.77
N ALA A 246 30.90 -9.29 -16.34
CA ALA A 246 30.29 -10.27 -17.22
C ALA A 246 28.96 -9.79 -17.84
N ASN A 247 28.22 -8.92 -17.15
CA ASN A 247 26.87 -8.51 -17.58
C ASN A 247 26.84 -7.06 -18.08
N ASN A 248 25.97 -6.81 -19.06
CA ASN A 248 25.73 -5.47 -19.58
C ASN A 248 24.77 -4.69 -18.68
N ILE A 249 24.88 -3.37 -18.72
CA ILE A 249 23.94 -2.46 -18.06
C ILE A 249 22.89 -2.07 -19.07
N THR A 250 21.62 -2.21 -18.69
CA THR A 250 20.49 -1.84 -19.53
C THR A 250 19.55 -0.93 -18.76
N GLN A 251 18.96 0.02 -19.48
CA GLN A 251 17.95 0.92 -18.96
C GLN A 251 16.60 0.50 -19.53
N VAL A 252 15.67 0.14 -18.66
CA VAL A 252 14.31 -0.25 -19.06
C VAL A 252 13.32 0.77 -18.54
N GLN A 253 12.22 0.92 -19.27
CA GLN A 253 11.13 1.77 -18.86
C GLN A 253 10.32 1.09 -17.74
N GLY A 254 10.20 1.75 -16.59
CA GLY A 254 9.48 1.24 -15.42
C GLY A 254 7.97 1.38 -15.51
N ILE A 255 7.46 2.24 -16.39
CA ILE A 255 6.03 2.32 -16.74
C ILE A 255 5.90 2.29 -18.26
N PRO A 256 5.86 1.10 -18.88
CA PRO A 256 5.81 0.95 -20.34
C PRO A 256 4.42 1.26 -20.93
N GLY A 257 3.39 1.40 -20.09
CA GLY A 257 2.01 1.73 -20.48
C GLY A 257 1.12 0.51 -20.71
N VAL A 258 -0.20 0.73 -20.74
CA VAL A 258 -1.21 -0.36 -20.76
C VAL A 258 -1.19 -1.18 -22.06
N THR A 259 -0.65 -0.63 -23.16
CA THR A 259 -0.58 -1.29 -24.48
C THR A 259 0.64 -2.19 -24.66
N SER A 260 1.60 -2.15 -23.73
CA SER A 260 2.92 -2.82 -23.83
C SER A 260 2.88 -4.35 -23.69
N GLY A 261 1.74 -4.93 -23.29
CA GLY A 261 1.62 -6.37 -23.04
C GLY A 261 2.24 -6.86 -21.72
N VAL A 262 2.77 -5.95 -20.88
CA VAL A 262 3.44 -6.29 -19.60
C VAL A 262 2.50 -6.96 -18.59
N LEU A 263 1.18 -6.79 -18.75
CA LEU A 263 0.17 -7.54 -17.99
C LEU A 263 0.40 -9.06 -18.08
N ALA A 264 0.80 -9.58 -19.24
CA ALA A 264 1.06 -11.01 -19.43
C ALA A 264 2.30 -11.48 -18.65
N GLU A 265 3.31 -10.62 -18.51
CA GLU A 265 4.53 -10.92 -17.73
C GLU A 265 4.22 -10.99 -16.23
N ASN A 266 3.25 -10.20 -15.76
CA ASN A 266 2.87 -10.05 -14.36
C ASN A 266 1.65 -10.91 -13.93
N MET A 267 1.19 -11.82 -14.79
CA MET A 267 0.05 -12.70 -14.46
C MET A 267 0.30 -13.55 -13.22
N PHE A 268 1.53 -14.07 -13.08
CA PHE A 268 1.94 -14.94 -11.98
C PHE A 268 3.05 -14.30 -11.17
N GLY A 269 2.84 -14.26 -9.86
CA GLY A 269 3.76 -13.69 -8.90
C GLY A 269 5.02 -14.53 -8.65
N THR A 270 5.97 -13.94 -7.94
CA THR A 270 7.15 -14.62 -7.41
C THR A 270 7.25 -14.28 -5.93
N TYR A 271 7.27 -15.32 -5.10
CA TYR A 271 7.49 -15.18 -3.67
C TYR A 271 8.98 -15.18 -3.39
N TYR A 272 9.42 -14.24 -2.58
CA TYR A 272 10.81 -14.02 -2.19
C TYR A 272 11.02 -14.28 -0.70
N GLU A 273 12.20 -14.75 -0.33
CA GLU A 273 12.70 -14.73 1.04
C GLU A 273 13.33 -13.37 1.37
N LYS A 274 13.51 -13.07 2.66
CA LYS A 274 14.11 -11.80 3.08
C LYS A 274 15.56 -11.75 2.61
N GLY A 275 15.92 -10.69 1.88
CA GLY A 275 17.26 -10.47 1.35
C GLY A 275 17.48 -10.99 -0.08
N ASP A 276 16.48 -11.60 -0.70
CA ASP A 276 16.58 -12.02 -2.10
C ASP A 276 16.68 -10.82 -3.05
N LEU A 277 17.44 -11.00 -4.13
CA LEU A 277 17.56 -9.99 -5.19
C LEU A 277 16.30 -9.94 -6.05
N ILE A 278 15.81 -8.72 -6.31
CA ILE A 278 14.70 -8.53 -7.26
C ILE A 278 15.25 -8.57 -8.69
N ALA A 279 15.09 -9.73 -9.32
CA ALA A 279 15.52 -10.00 -10.69
C ALA A 279 14.35 -10.10 -11.68
N ARG A 280 14.58 -9.62 -12.90
CA ARG A 280 13.60 -9.72 -14.01
C ARG A 280 13.78 -11.04 -14.77
N LYS A 281 12.70 -11.82 -14.89
CA LYS A 281 12.72 -13.18 -15.50
C LYS A 281 13.05 -13.22 -16.99
N ASN A 282 12.67 -12.19 -17.74
CA ASN A 282 12.76 -12.17 -19.21
C ASN A 282 14.09 -11.61 -19.75
N MET A 283 15.12 -11.50 -18.89
CA MET A 283 16.43 -10.98 -19.28
C MET A 283 17.52 -12.02 -19.04
N GLU A 284 18.38 -12.16 -20.04
CA GLU A 284 19.55 -13.03 -19.95
C GLU A 284 20.60 -12.42 -19.02
N SER A 285 21.16 -13.24 -18.15
CA SER A 285 22.28 -12.89 -17.28
C SER A 285 23.26 -14.05 -17.20
N VAL A 286 24.54 -13.72 -17.22
CA VAL A 286 25.61 -14.66 -16.92
C VAL A 286 25.75 -14.69 -15.40
N GLU A 287 25.24 -15.77 -14.79
CA GLU A 287 25.34 -16.02 -13.36
C GLU A 287 26.35 -17.14 -13.11
N ASP A 288 27.37 -16.84 -12.30
CA ASP A 288 28.30 -17.84 -11.77
C ASP A 288 27.81 -18.21 -10.37
N GLN A 289 27.41 -19.47 -10.16
CA GLN A 289 26.75 -19.92 -8.92
C GLN A 289 27.67 -19.87 -7.69
N ASP A 290 28.98 -19.86 -7.92
CA ASP A 290 30.00 -19.88 -6.87
C ASP A 290 30.49 -18.47 -6.46
N ASP A 291 29.98 -17.40 -7.08
CA ASP A 291 30.42 -16.05 -6.76
C ASP A 291 29.67 -15.47 -5.55
N PRO A 292 30.38 -15.04 -4.49
CA PRO A 292 29.74 -14.40 -3.35
C PRO A 292 29.09 -13.08 -3.79
N LEU A 293 27.88 -12.82 -3.29
CA LEU A 293 27.21 -11.54 -3.55
C LEU A 293 28.00 -10.40 -2.90
N THR A 294 28.70 -9.61 -3.71
CA THR A 294 29.35 -8.39 -3.25
C THR A 294 28.48 -7.17 -3.51
N ASN A 295 28.62 -6.12 -2.70
CA ASN A 295 27.91 -4.84 -2.85
C ASN A 295 26.37 -4.99 -2.93
N SER A 296 25.79 -5.82 -2.05
CA SER A 296 24.33 -6.03 -1.92
C SER A 296 23.56 -4.71 -1.78
N ASN A 297 24.17 -3.69 -1.18
CA ASN A 297 23.61 -2.34 -0.98
C ASN A 297 23.28 -1.59 -2.29
N SER A 298 23.90 -1.97 -3.40
CA SER A 298 23.64 -1.37 -4.71
C SER A 298 22.44 -1.99 -5.42
N TYR A 299 21.95 -3.14 -4.93
CA TYR A 299 20.82 -3.86 -5.50
C TYR A 299 19.54 -3.63 -4.69
N VAL A 300 18.39 -3.80 -5.35
CA VAL A 300 17.10 -3.82 -4.67
C VAL A 300 16.85 -5.23 -4.12
N LEU A 301 16.64 -5.30 -2.80
CA LEU A 301 16.43 -6.55 -2.07
C LEU A 301 14.99 -6.68 -1.57
N ALA A 302 14.53 -7.90 -1.39
CA ALA A 302 13.27 -8.21 -0.75
C ALA A 302 13.34 -7.89 0.76
N ASP A 303 12.52 -6.94 1.20
CA ASP A 303 12.48 -6.45 2.59
C ASP A 303 11.98 -7.51 3.59
N ILE A 304 11.01 -8.33 3.17
CA ILE A 304 10.42 -9.39 3.99
C ILE A 304 10.18 -10.66 3.17
N GLY A 305 10.23 -11.80 3.87
CA GLY A 305 9.77 -13.08 3.31
C GLY A 305 8.28 -13.02 2.99
N SER A 306 7.92 -13.45 1.78
CA SER A 306 6.56 -13.31 1.25
C SER A 306 5.95 -14.66 0.92
N PHE A 307 4.67 -14.83 1.24
CA PHE A 307 3.90 -16.04 0.95
C PHE A 307 2.41 -15.70 0.95
N PHE A 308 1.60 -16.51 0.28
CA PHE A 308 0.19 -16.19 0.00
C PHE A 308 -0.62 -15.73 1.22
N THR A 309 -0.52 -16.43 2.36
CA THR A 309 -1.30 -16.10 3.57
C THR A 309 -0.83 -14.81 4.24
N LEU A 310 0.44 -14.42 4.10
CA LEU A 310 0.94 -13.12 4.55
C LEU A 310 0.33 -11.98 3.72
N LEU A 311 0.24 -12.15 2.39
CA LEU A 311 -0.40 -11.16 1.52
C LEU A 311 -1.89 -10.98 1.85
N VAL A 312 -2.62 -12.07 2.15
CA VAL A 312 -4.00 -12.00 2.63
C VAL A 312 -4.09 -11.17 3.91
N GLY A 313 -3.20 -11.43 4.88
CA GLY A 313 -3.17 -10.68 6.14
C GLY A 313 -2.88 -9.19 5.99
N ILE A 314 -2.00 -8.82 5.05
CA ILE A 314 -1.69 -7.42 4.73
C ILE A 314 -2.85 -6.73 4.01
N TYR A 315 -3.54 -7.44 3.11
CA TYR A 315 -4.65 -6.87 2.35
C TYR A 315 -5.94 -6.75 3.17
N PHE A 316 -6.23 -7.70 4.06
CA PHE A 316 -7.53 -7.80 4.75
C PHE A 316 -8.02 -6.50 5.43
N PRO A 317 -7.18 -5.68 6.10
CA PRO A 317 -7.66 -4.43 6.70
C PRO A 317 -8.27 -3.45 5.69
N SER A 318 -7.96 -3.58 4.38
CA SER A 318 -8.51 -2.73 3.31
C SER A 318 -10.00 -2.95 3.02
N VAL A 319 -10.56 -4.11 3.39
CA VAL A 319 -11.99 -4.41 3.22
C VAL A 319 -12.77 -4.27 4.53
N THR A 320 -12.10 -3.93 5.63
CA THR A 320 -12.76 -3.69 6.93
C THR A 320 -13.47 -2.33 6.95
N GLY A 321 -14.11 -1.98 8.07
CA GLY A 321 -14.80 -0.69 8.20
C GLY A 321 -16.29 -0.69 7.79
N ILE A 322 -16.85 -1.85 7.42
CA ILE A 322 -18.27 -1.99 7.02
C ILE A 322 -19.27 -1.58 8.13
N MET A 323 -18.84 -1.60 9.40
CA MET A 323 -19.65 -1.18 10.55
C MET A 323 -19.80 0.34 10.67
N ALA A 324 -19.05 1.14 9.90
CA ALA A 324 -19.18 2.59 9.92
C ALA A 324 -20.58 3.07 9.50
N GLY A 325 -21.29 2.29 8.68
CA GLY A 325 -22.63 2.62 8.18
C GLY A 325 -23.72 2.59 9.24
N SER A 326 -23.55 1.80 10.30
CA SER A 326 -24.52 1.71 11.40
C SER A 326 -24.21 2.65 12.56
N ASN A 327 -23.03 3.28 12.58
CA ASN A 327 -22.62 4.18 13.68
C ASN A 327 -23.49 5.45 13.80
N ARG A 328 -24.19 5.86 12.74
CA ARG A 328 -25.13 6.99 12.74
C ARG A 328 -26.60 6.55 12.76
N SER A 329 -26.90 5.34 13.27
CA SER A 329 -28.25 4.75 13.23
C SER A 329 -29.34 5.66 13.80
N GLY A 330 -29.05 6.43 14.84
CA GLY A 330 -30.00 7.32 15.52
C GLY A 330 -30.36 8.59 14.75
N ASP A 331 -29.55 8.99 13.77
CA ASP A 331 -29.74 10.22 13.00
C ASP A 331 -30.41 9.97 11.63
N LEU A 332 -30.64 8.70 11.27
CA LEU A 332 -31.24 8.29 10.00
C LEU A 332 -32.77 8.46 10.01
N ARG A 333 -33.34 8.85 8.87
CA ARG A 333 -34.80 8.92 8.70
C ARG A 333 -35.46 7.53 8.77
N ASP A 334 -34.81 6.54 8.16
CA ASP A 334 -35.24 5.14 8.15
C ASP A 334 -33.98 4.27 8.19
N ALA A 335 -33.61 3.85 9.40
CA ALA A 335 -32.39 3.07 9.62
C ALA A 335 -32.53 1.63 9.10
N GLN A 336 -33.71 1.01 9.21
CA GLN A 336 -33.97 -0.35 8.76
C GLN A 336 -33.76 -0.50 7.25
N LYS A 337 -34.16 0.51 6.47
CA LYS A 337 -33.94 0.52 5.02
C LYS A 337 -32.56 1.06 4.62
N SER A 338 -32.08 2.10 5.30
CA SER A 338 -30.85 2.80 4.88
C SER A 338 -29.59 2.00 5.15
N ILE A 339 -29.51 1.26 6.26
CA ILE A 339 -28.30 0.54 6.64
C ILE A 339 -27.99 -0.59 5.62
N PRO A 340 -28.93 -1.49 5.29
CA PRO A 340 -28.67 -2.55 4.30
C PRO A 340 -28.26 -2.00 2.93
N ILE A 341 -29.03 -1.04 2.41
CA ILE A 341 -28.81 -0.49 1.06
C ILE A 341 -27.48 0.26 1.00
N GLY A 342 -27.19 1.10 2.00
CA GLY A 342 -25.99 1.91 2.02
C GLY A 342 -24.72 1.08 2.19
N THR A 343 -24.73 0.09 3.09
CA THR A 343 -23.55 -0.75 3.36
C THR A 343 -23.25 -1.69 2.19
N ILE A 344 -24.26 -2.36 1.62
CA ILE A 344 -24.06 -3.25 0.45
C ILE A 344 -23.57 -2.43 -0.75
N ALA A 345 -24.17 -1.27 -1.03
CA ALA A 345 -23.72 -0.41 -2.12
C ALA A 345 -22.27 0.07 -1.94
N ALA A 346 -21.87 0.40 -0.70
CA ALA A 346 -20.51 0.81 -0.39
C ALA A 346 -19.51 -0.32 -0.66
N ILE A 347 -19.78 -1.54 -0.17
CA ILE A 347 -18.91 -2.70 -0.38
C ILE A 347 -18.80 -3.06 -1.86
N THR A 348 -19.89 -3.00 -2.61
CA THR A 348 -19.87 -3.22 -4.07
C THR A 348 -19.00 -2.19 -4.77
N THR A 349 -19.12 -0.91 -4.39
CA THR A 349 -18.32 0.17 -4.98
C THR A 349 -16.83 -0.02 -4.68
N THR A 350 -16.47 -0.28 -3.42
CA THR A 350 -15.06 -0.45 -3.03
C THR A 350 -14.46 -1.72 -3.61
N SER A 351 -15.21 -2.82 -3.65
CA SER A 351 -14.76 -4.07 -4.28
C SER A 351 -14.50 -3.88 -5.77
N PHE A 352 -15.38 -3.15 -6.47
CA PHE A 352 -15.19 -2.81 -7.87
C PHE A 352 -13.91 -1.98 -8.07
N VAL A 353 -13.69 -0.95 -7.26
CA VAL A 353 -12.47 -0.12 -7.29
C VAL A 353 -11.23 -0.98 -7.04
N CYS A 354 -11.22 -1.83 -6.02
CA CYS A 354 -10.07 -2.68 -5.71
C CYS A 354 -9.75 -3.68 -6.83
N ILE A 355 -10.77 -4.32 -7.42
CA ILE A 355 -10.58 -5.24 -8.55
C ILE A 355 -10.07 -4.48 -9.77
N LEU A 356 -10.65 -3.32 -10.07
CA LEU A 356 -10.20 -2.49 -11.18
C LEU A 356 -8.78 -2.00 -10.98
N SER A 357 -8.37 -1.70 -9.74
CA SER A 357 -7.00 -1.31 -9.40
C SER A 357 -5.97 -2.44 -9.48
N LEU A 358 -6.36 -3.70 -9.73
CA LEU A 358 -5.41 -4.81 -9.96
C LEU A 358 -4.89 -4.88 -11.40
N LEU A 359 -5.67 -4.42 -12.38
CA LEU A 359 -5.30 -4.47 -13.80
C LEU A 359 -4.20 -3.46 -14.21
N PRO A 360 -4.22 -2.20 -13.73
CA PRO A 360 -3.25 -1.18 -14.10
C PRO A 360 -1.83 -1.30 -13.54
N PRO A 361 -1.58 -1.73 -12.29
CA PRO A 361 -0.24 -1.74 -11.69
C PRO A 361 0.62 -2.91 -12.16
N ALA A 362 0.17 -3.67 -13.16
CA ALA A 362 0.97 -4.68 -13.83
C ALA A 362 1.94 -4.08 -14.86
N GLY A 363 2.31 -2.81 -14.71
CA GLY A 363 3.24 -2.06 -15.55
C GLY A 363 4.54 -1.78 -14.81
#